data_AF-A0A7S3E576-F1
#
_entry.id   AF-A0A7S3E576-F1
#
_cell.length_a   1.000
_cell.length_b   1.000
_cell.length_c   1.000
_cell.angle_alpha   90.00
_cell.angle_beta   90.00
_cell.angle_gamma   90.00
#
_symmetry.space_group_name_H-M   'P 1'
#
loop_
_entity.id
_entity.type
_entity.pdbx_description
1 polymer ?
#
loop_
_entity_poly.entity_id
_entity_poly.type
_entity_poly.pdbx_seq_one_letter_code
_entity_poly.pdbx_strand_id
1 'polypeptide(L)'
;KGDRLQGGSSSSSRNAAGGIRGAAANASGGSGSATQASLDALRCAVVIDAGSTGSRVHAFKFEANGATLDLLDSAFKAIEPGLSSFAENPDQAGQSLIPLLEEAKAFVPADLYAETTVELRATAGLRMLEHSAVTAILEEVHNILQSYPFKV
;
A
#
# COMPACT_ATOMS: atom_id res chain seq x y z
N LYS A 1 -54.05 7.04 7.26
CA LYS A 1 -54.53 8.41 6.96
C LYS A 1 -53.31 9.22 6.53
N GLY A 2 -53.30 9.73 5.30
CA GLY A 2 -52.20 10.45 4.62
C GLY A 2 -51.25 9.48 3.90
N ASP A 3 -51.28 9.21 2.58
CA ASP A 3 -51.28 10.08 1.37
C ASP A 3 -49.94 10.84 1.23
N ARG A 4 -49.19 10.97 0.13
CA ARG A 4 -49.04 10.40 -1.23
C ARG A 4 -47.89 11.21 -1.90
N LEU A 5 -47.41 10.74 -3.06
CA LEU A 5 -46.65 11.48 -4.12
C LEU A 5 -45.12 11.58 -3.93
N GLN A 6 -44.27 11.68 -4.96
CA GLN A 6 -44.11 11.21 -6.35
C GLN A 6 -42.89 11.97 -6.91
N GLY A 7 -42.17 11.40 -7.89
CA GLY A 7 -41.25 12.13 -8.79
C GLY A 7 -39.80 12.21 -8.29
N GLY A 8 -38.76 11.82 -9.03
CA GLY A 8 -38.56 11.77 -10.47
C GLY A 8 -37.59 12.87 -10.89
N SER A 9 -36.45 12.52 -11.50
CA SER A 9 -35.90 13.15 -12.72
C SER A 9 -34.38 12.91 -12.87
N SER A 10 -34.06 12.35 -14.03
CA SER A 10 -32.78 12.31 -14.73
C SER A 10 -32.20 13.70 -15.07
N SER A 11 -30.87 13.81 -15.12
CA SER A 11 -30.21 14.75 -16.04
C SER A 11 -28.86 14.21 -16.52
N SER A 12 -28.86 13.75 -17.77
CA SER A 12 -27.67 13.61 -18.59
C SER A 12 -27.25 14.97 -19.13
N SER A 13 -25.95 15.27 -19.15
CA SER A 13 -25.39 16.30 -20.03
C SER A 13 -24.26 15.71 -20.86
N ARG A 14 -24.53 15.61 -22.17
CA ARG A 14 -23.53 15.48 -23.24
C ARG A 14 -23.26 16.88 -23.77
N ASN A 15 -22.04 17.11 -24.25
CA ASN A 15 -21.68 17.96 -25.41
C ASN A 15 -20.15 17.97 -25.50
N ALA A 16 -19.48 18.09 -26.64
CA ALA A 16 -19.68 17.76 -28.05
C ALA A 16 -18.32 18.07 -28.72
N ALA A 17 -18.10 17.50 -29.90
CA ALA A 17 -16.83 17.45 -30.62
C ALA A 17 -16.42 18.72 -31.40
N GLY A 18 -15.15 18.77 -31.83
CA GLY A 18 -14.59 19.58 -32.94
C GLY A 18 -13.11 19.93 -32.66
N GLY A 19 -12.08 19.34 -33.29
CA GLY A 19 -11.66 19.46 -34.71
C GLY A 19 -10.97 20.83 -34.94
N ILE A 20 -9.77 21.03 -35.52
CA ILE A 20 -8.85 20.25 -36.37
C ILE A 20 -7.51 21.05 -36.54
N ARG A 21 -6.41 20.33 -36.82
CA ARG A 21 -5.18 20.69 -37.60
C ARG A 21 -4.06 21.54 -36.97
N GLY A 22 -2.91 20.87 -36.73
CA GLY A 22 -1.70 21.07 -37.54
C GLY A 22 -0.54 21.86 -36.92
N ALA A 23 0.54 21.17 -36.53
CA ALA A 23 1.94 21.57 -36.80
C ALA A 23 2.89 20.43 -36.39
N ALA A 24 3.61 19.88 -37.37
CA ALA A 24 4.78 19.04 -37.13
C ALA A 24 5.99 19.95 -36.89
N ALA A 25 6.76 19.68 -35.85
CA ALA A 25 8.15 20.12 -35.73
C ALA A 25 8.95 19.03 -35.00
N ASN A 26 10.03 18.64 -35.64
CA ASN A 26 10.93 17.54 -35.34
C ASN A 26 12.06 18.05 -34.43
N ALA A 27 12.40 17.35 -33.34
CA ALA A 27 13.76 17.39 -32.77
C ALA A 27 13.96 16.29 -31.71
N SER A 28 14.74 15.31 -32.13
CA SER A 28 15.54 14.34 -31.38
C SER A 28 16.17 14.84 -30.06
N GLY A 29 16.09 14.03 -29.01
CA GLY A 29 16.92 14.13 -27.79
C GLY A 29 16.66 12.94 -26.87
N GLY A 30 17.71 12.22 -26.44
CA GLY A 30 17.66 10.85 -25.92
C GLY A 30 16.76 10.60 -24.69
N SER A 31 15.99 9.51 -24.73
CA SER A 31 14.97 9.14 -23.75
C SER A 31 15.44 8.13 -22.67
N GLY A 32 16.74 8.09 -22.35
CA GLY A 32 17.32 6.95 -21.61
C GLY A 32 17.94 7.21 -20.25
N SER A 33 17.88 8.42 -19.66
CA SER A 33 18.76 8.73 -18.52
C SER A 33 18.11 9.46 -17.34
N ALA A 34 17.19 10.41 -17.56
CA ALA A 34 16.65 11.22 -16.45
C ALA A 34 15.65 10.48 -15.55
N THR A 35 14.86 9.55 -16.12
CA THR A 35 13.91 8.72 -15.35
C THR A 35 14.62 7.57 -14.65
N GLN A 36 15.61 6.95 -15.29
CA GLN A 36 16.38 5.85 -14.70
C GLN A 36 17.25 6.34 -13.53
N ALA A 37 17.97 7.46 -13.71
CA ALA A 37 18.78 8.05 -12.64
C ALA A 37 17.94 8.52 -11.45
N SER A 38 16.67 8.91 -11.69
CA SER A 38 15.72 9.22 -10.63
C SER A 38 15.32 7.95 -9.87
N LEU A 39 15.01 6.84 -10.55
CA LEU A 39 14.67 5.57 -9.89
C LEU A 39 15.84 4.99 -9.09
N ASP A 40 17.08 5.08 -9.57
CA ASP A 40 18.28 4.56 -8.87
C ASP A 40 18.52 5.26 -7.51
N ALA A 41 18.09 6.53 -7.41
CA ALA A 41 18.16 7.32 -6.19
C ALA A 41 16.97 7.09 -5.26
N LEU A 42 15.86 6.51 -5.75
CA LEU A 42 14.69 6.26 -4.91
C LEU A 42 14.92 5.09 -3.97
N ARG A 43 14.42 5.23 -2.74
CA ARG A 43 14.35 4.14 -1.76
C ARG A 43 12.96 4.10 -1.16
N CYS A 44 12.40 2.90 -1.05
CA CYS A 44 11.11 2.70 -0.40
C CYS A 44 11.26 1.75 0.80
N ALA A 45 10.45 1.96 1.82
CA ALA A 45 10.39 1.10 3.00
C ALA A 45 8.94 0.94 3.44
N VAL A 46 8.55 -0.27 3.83
CA VAL A 46 7.20 -0.59 4.33
C VAL A 46 7.32 -1.18 5.73
N VAL A 47 6.61 -0.60 6.68
CA VAL A 47 6.57 -1.07 8.07
C VAL A 47 5.12 -1.33 8.46
N ILE A 48 4.84 -2.53 8.96
CA ILE A 48 3.56 -2.91 9.54
C ILE A 48 3.70 -2.92 11.07
N ASP A 49 2.97 -2.04 11.75
CA ASP A 49 2.84 -2.01 13.21
C ASP A 49 1.64 -2.87 13.62
N ALA A 50 1.89 -4.01 14.25
CA ALA A 50 0.86 -4.91 14.77
C ALA A 50 0.57 -4.60 16.25
N GLY A 51 -0.40 -3.72 16.46
CA GLY A 51 -0.98 -3.37 17.75
C GLY A 51 -1.94 -4.42 18.30
N SER A 52 -2.26 -4.33 19.59
CA SER A 52 -3.28 -5.18 20.22
C SER A 52 -4.70 -4.87 19.73
N THR A 53 -4.99 -3.60 19.44
CA THR A 53 -6.31 -3.14 18.98
C THR A 53 -6.47 -3.27 17.46
N GLY A 54 -5.39 -3.05 16.73
CA GLY A 54 -5.41 -2.99 15.27
C GLY A 54 -3.99 -2.97 14.71
N SER A 55 -3.91 -3.17 13.40
CA SER A 55 -2.64 -3.15 12.64
C SER A 55 -2.59 -1.91 11.75
N ARG A 56 -1.40 -1.35 11.54
CA ARG A 56 -1.19 -0.23 10.61
C ARG A 56 -0.05 -0.50 9.66
N VAL A 57 -0.10 0.06 8.47
CA VAL A 57 1.04 0.15 7.55
C VAL A 57 1.49 1.59 7.42
N HIS A 58 2.80 1.76 7.39
CA HIS A 58 3.49 2.97 7.00
C HIS A 58 4.38 2.62 5.82
N ALA A 59 4.14 3.24 4.67
CA ALA A 59 5.02 3.14 3.52
C ALA A 59 5.69 4.50 3.30
N PHE A 60 7.00 4.49 3.07
CA PHE A 60 7.80 5.70 2.90
C PHE A 60 8.55 5.65 1.59
N LYS A 61 8.68 6.80 0.93
CA LYS A 61 9.45 6.99 -0.29
C LYS A 61 10.46 8.09 -0.06
N PHE A 62 11.72 7.78 -0.30
CA PHE A 62 12.85 8.66 -0.09
C PHE A 62 13.62 8.87 -1.38
N GLU A 63 14.28 10.02 -1.50
CA GLU A 63 15.34 10.26 -2.47
C GLU A 63 16.70 10.24 -1.74
N ALA A 64 17.64 9.48 -2.28
CA ALA A 64 19.01 9.47 -1.79
C ALA A 64 19.77 10.69 -2.32
N ASN A 65 20.20 11.56 -1.40
CA ASN A 65 20.98 12.75 -1.70
C ASN A 65 22.36 12.64 -1.03
N GLY A 66 23.27 11.95 -1.73
CA GLY A 66 24.57 11.59 -1.16
C GLY A 66 24.44 10.65 0.03
N ALA A 67 24.66 11.15 1.24
CA ALA A 67 24.58 10.37 2.49
C ALA A 67 23.25 10.57 3.25
N THR A 68 22.36 11.43 2.77
CA THR A 68 21.06 11.69 3.39
C THR A 68 19.92 11.04 2.62
N LEU A 69 18.81 10.81 3.31
CA LEU A 69 17.54 10.38 2.72
C LEU A 69 16.52 11.49 2.95
N ASP A 70 16.06 12.10 1.85
CA ASP A 70 15.03 13.11 1.88
C ASP A 70 13.67 12.43 1.70
N LEU A 71 12.75 12.60 2.65
CA LEU A 71 11.41 12.02 2.56
C LEU A 71 10.62 12.75 1.45
N LEU A 72 10.27 12.01 0.39
CA LEU A 72 9.47 12.53 -0.72
C LEU A 72 7.98 12.40 -0.44
N ASP A 73 7.56 11.24 0.04
CA ASP A 73 6.14 10.92 0.22
C ASP A 73 5.95 9.77 1.23
N SER A 74 4.73 9.63 1.74
CA SER A 74 4.35 8.54 2.64
C SER A 74 2.88 8.15 2.50
N ALA A 75 2.59 6.86 2.65
CA ALA A 75 1.23 6.33 2.76
C ALA A 75 1.00 5.70 4.14
N PHE A 76 -0.26 5.78 4.59
CA PHE A 76 -0.70 5.24 5.87
C PHE A 76 -2.07 4.60 5.75
N LYS A 77 -2.24 3.45 6.42
CA LYS A 77 -3.55 2.82 6.61
C LYS A 77 -3.58 2.04 7.90
N ALA A 78 -4.75 1.99 8.53
CA ALA A 78 -5.01 1.23 9.73
C ALA A 78 -6.24 0.33 9.55
N ILE A 79 -6.22 -0.83 10.21
CA ILE A 79 -7.30 -1.81 10.24
C ILE A 79 -7.51 -2.33 11.67
N GLU A 80 -8.69 -2.87 11.92
CA GLU A 80 -9.06 -3.57 13.14
C GLU A 80 -9.79 -4.88 12.76
N PRO A 81 -9.71 -5.94 13.59
CA PRO A 81 -8.99 -6.01 14.87
C PRO A 81 -7.48 -6.25 14.71
N GLY A 82 -6.73 -6.21 15.81
CA GLY A 82 -5.29 -6.50 15.84
C GLY A 82 -4.97 -8.00 15.76
N LEU A 83 -3.70 -8.34 15.49
CA LEU A 83 -3.29 -9.74 15.28
C LEU A 83 -3.63 -10.67 16.44
N SER A 84 -3.60 -10.17 17.68
CA SER A 84 -3.90 -10.98 18.87
C SER A 84 -5.35 -11.46 18.93
N SER A 85 -6.28 -10.83 18.20
CA SER A 85 -7.68 -11.25 18.14
C SER A 85 -7.89 -12.54 17.34
N PHE A 86 -6.86 -13.02 16.63
CA PHE A 86 -6.90 -14.21 15.80
C PHE A 86 -6.20 -15.42 16.46
N ALA A 87 -6.04 -15.42 17.79
CA ALA A 87 -5.38 -16.51 18.53
C ALA A 87 -5.97 -17.90 18.25
N GLU A 88 -7.28 -17.97 17.99
CA GLU A 88 -7.97 -19.24 17.67
C GLU A 88 -8.05 -19.53 16.16
N ASN A 89 -7.78 -18.53 15.29
CA ASN A 89 -7.86 -18.66 13.83
C ASN A 89 -6.64 -17.97 13.16
N PRO A 90 -5.42 -18.53 13.29
CA PRO A 90 -4.19 -17.87 12.82
C PRO A 90 -4.16 -17.56 11.32
N ASP A 91 -4.83 -18.36 10.50
CA ASP A 91 -4.98 -18.15 9.04
C ASP A 91 -5.62 -16.79 8.72
N GLN A 92 -6.61 -16.38 9.54
CA GLN A 92 -7.25 -15.08 9.40
C GLN A 92 -6.34 -13.93 9.80
N ALA A 93 -5.32 -14.17 10.64
CA ALA A 93 -4.35 -13.15 11.04
C ALA A 93 -3.54 -12.67 9.84
N GLY A 94 -3.03 -13.60 9.02
CA GLY A 94 -2.33 -13.26 7.77
C GLY A 94 -3.25 -12.56 6.78
N GLN A 95 -4.44 -13.11 6.53
CA GLN A 95 -5.42 -12.52 5.61
C GLN A 95 -5.85 -11.10 6.02
N SER A 96 -5.92 -10.82 7.32
CA SER A 96 -6.28 -9.50 7.83
C SER A 96 -5.34 -8.41 7.34
N LEU A 97 -4.08 -8.72 7.02
CA LEU A 97 -3.08 -7.75 6.57
C LEU A 97 -3.17 -7.39 5.08
N ILE A 98 -3.97 -8.10 4.28
CA ILE A 98 -4.11 -7.86 2.83
C ILE A 98 -4.45 -6.39 2.51
N PRO A 99 -5.43 -5.72 3.16
CA PRO A 99 -5.74 -4.34 2.87
C PRO A 99 -4.59 -3.35 3.11
N LEU A 100 -3.69 -3.69 4.04
CA LEU A 100 -2.48 -2.93 4.35
C LEU A 100 -1.40 -3.14 3.28
N LEU A 101 -1.21 -4.39 2.85
CA LEU A 101 -0.22 -4.75 1.83
C LEU A 101 -0.61 -4.19 0.46
N GLU A 102 -1.88 -4.19 0.11
CA GLU A 102 -2.37 -3.55 -1.13
C GLU A 102 -2.18 -2.03 -1.11
N GLU A 103 -2.31 -1.37 0.05
CA GLU A 103 -1.99 0.06 0.19
C GLU A 103 -0.50 0.34 -0.09
N ALA A 104 0.38 -0.45 0.54
CA ALA A 104 1.82 -0.34 0.32
C ALA A 104 2.19 -0.61 -1.15
N LYS A 105 1.60 -1.64 -1.75
CA LYS A 105 1.83 -2.00 -3.16
C LYS A 105 1.37 -0.93 -4.12
N ALA A 106 0.23 -0.28 -3.86
CA ALA A 106 -0.25 0.84 -4.67
C ALA A 106 0.66 2.08 -4.55
N PHE A 107 1.30 2.29 -3.40
CA PHE A 107 2.18 3.43 -3.13
C PHE A 107 3.60 3.28 -3.71
N VAL A 108 4.18 2.06 -3.61
CA VAL A 108 5.55 1.77 -4.03
C VAL A 108 5.60 1.61 -5.57
N PRO A 109 6.56 2.23 -6.28
CA PRO A 109 6.76 2.00 -7.71
C PRO A 109 7.09 0.53 -7.99
N ALA A 110 6.48 -0.05 -9.03
CA ALA A 110 6.62 -1.47 -9.34
C ALA A 110 8.08 -1.91 -9.57
N ASP A 111 8.91 -1.04 -10.16
CA ASP A 111 10.34 -1.29 -10.39
C ASP A 111 11.13 -1.47 -9.08
N LEU A 112 10.64 -0.91 -7.96
CA LEU A 112 11.30 -0.96 -6.65
C LEU A 112 10.76 -2.05 -5.73
N TYR A 113 9.80 -2.87 -6.16
CA TYR A 113 9.20 -3.89 -5.29
C TYR A 113 10.26 -4.85 -4.72
N ALA A 114 11.12 -5.40 -5.58
CA ALA A 114 12.15 -6.36 -5.16
C ALA A 114 13.22 -5.78 -4.23
N GLU A 115 13.37 -4.45 -4.21
CA GLU A 115 14.32 -3.73 -3.36
C GLU A 115 13.69 -3.20 -2.07
N THR A 116 12.36 -3.11 -2.04
CA THR A 116 11.61 -2.58 -0.91
C THR A 116 11.43 -3.65 0.15
N THR A 117 11.95 -3.42 1.35
CA THR A 117 11.70 -4.27 2.51
C THR A 117 10.31 -4.00 3.09
N VAL A 118 9.58 -5.07 3.40
CA VAL A 118 8.39 -5.05 4.27
C VAL A 118 8.73 -5.70 5.61
N GLU A 119 8.61 -4.94 6.70
CA GLU A 119 8.87 -5.44 8.06
C GLU A 119 7.60 -5.39 8.89
N LEU A 120 7.27 -6.48 9.59
CA LEU A 120 6.23 -6.46 10.61
C LEU A 120 6.84 -6.35 12.02
N ARG A 121 6.31 -5.41 12.80
CA ARG A 121 6.67 -5.19 14.19
C ARG A 121 5.49 -5.46 15.09
N ALA A 122 5.52 -6.61 15.76
CA ALA A 122 4.53 -6.95 16.77
C ALA A 122 4.81 -6.24 18.11
N THR A 123 3.76 -5.67 18.69
CA THR A 123 3.82 -4.98 19.98
C THR A 123 3.39 -5.89 21.14
N ALA A 124 2.97 -5.32 22.26
CA ALA A 124 2.65 -6.06 23.48
C ALA A 124 1.49 -7.07 23.32
N GLY A 125 0.58 -6.87 22.36
CA GLY A 125 -0.61 -7.72 22.18
C GLY A 125 -0.30 -9.20 21.95
N LEU A 126 0.67 -9.52 21.09
CA LEU A 126 1.06 -10.92 20.86
C LEU A 126 1.78 -11.53 22.07
N ARG A 127 2.48 -10.73 22.88
CA ARG A 127 3.23 -11.22 24.05
C ARG A 127 2.32 -11.75 25.17
N MET A 128 1.04 -11.43 25.13
CA MET A 128 0.04 -11.87 26.10
C MET A 128 -0.61 -13.21 25.74
N LEU A 129 -0.32 -13.76 24.54
CA LEU A 129 -0.86 -15.03 24.08
C LEU A 129 0.04 -16.21 24.47
N GLU A 130 -0.53 -17.41 24.44
CA GLU A 130 0.23 -18.66 24.53
C GLU A 130 1.23 -18.78 23.39
N HIS A 131 2.40 -19.36 23.67
CA HIS A 131 3.51 -19.41 22.71
C HIS A 131 3.13 -20.09 21.39
N SER A 132 2.33 -21.16 21.45
CA SER A 132 1.84 -21.85 20.24
C SER A 132 0.96 -20.97 19.36
N ALA A 133 0.10 -20.14 19.95
CA ALA A 133 -0.75 -19.21 19.20
C ALA A 133 0.08 -18.09 18.55
N VAL A 134 1.09 -17.57 19.27
CA VAL A 134 2.01 -16.56 18.71
C VAL A 134 2.75 -17.13 17.50
N THR A 135 3.32 -18.34 17.63
CA THR A 135 4.06 -18.97 16.54
C THR A 135 3.17 -19.19 15.32
N ALA A 136 1.97 -19.75 15.50
CA ALA A 136 1.04 -19.97 14.39
C ALA A 136 0.63 -18.65 13.70
N ILE A 137 0.36 -17.59 14.45
CA ILE A 137 0.05 -16.26 13.88
C ILE A 137 1.24 -15.73 13.07
N LEU A 138 2.46 -15.79 13.62
CA LEU A 138 3.64 -15.27 12.95
C LEU A 138 4.00 -16.06 11.70
N GLU A 139 3.75 -17.37 11.68
CA GLU A 139 3.88 -18.21 10.48
C GLU A 139 2.91 -17.77 9.37
N GLU A 140 1.62 -17.57 9.68
CA GLU A 140 0.63 -17.12 8.71
C GLU A 140 0.88 -15.69 8.22
N VAL A 141 1.36 -14.82 9.11
CA VAL A 141 1.84 -13.48 8.74
C VAL A 141 3.04 -13.59 7.80
N HIS A 142 4.04 -14.42 8.11
CA HIS A 142 5.20 -14.57 7.25
C HIS A 142 4.81 -15.10 5.86
N ASN A 143 3.91 -16.09 5.81
CA ASN A 143 3.39 -16.63 4.56
C ASN A 143 2.69 -15.56 3.71
N ILE A 144 1.86 -14.70 4.31
CA ILE A 144 1.20 -13.63 3.54
C ILE A 144 2.22 -12.59 3.06
N LEU A 145 3.22 -12.22 3.86
CA LEU A 145 4.25 -11.27 3.43
C LEU A 145 5.05 -11.81 2.24
N GLN A 146 5.41 -13.10 2.26
CA GLN A 146 6.12 -13.76 1.16
C GLN A 146 5.30 -13.88 -0.13
N SER A 147 3.97 -13.75 -0.05
CA SER A 147 3.10 -13.75 -1.24
C SER A 147 3.10 -12.40 -1.99
N TYR A 148 3.69 -11.35 -1.42
CA TYR A 148 3.82 -10.02 -2.02
C TYR A 148 5.20 -9.81 -2.63
N PRO A 149 5.35 -8.87 -3.59
CA PRO A 149 6.59 -8.70 -4.35
C PRO A 149 7.69 -7.95 -3.57
N PHE A 150 7.52 -7.74 -2.27
CA PHE A 150 8.47 -7.07 -1.39
C PHE A 150 9.48 -8.06 -0.79
N LYS A 151 10.62 -7.53 -0.36
CA LYS A 151 11.59 -8.30 0.42
C LYS A 151 11.11 -8.43 1.87
N VAL A 152 11.02 -9.66 2.36
CA VAL A 152 10.69 -9.99 3.77
C VAL A 152 11.96 -10.27 4.55
#